data_AF-G8SCQ6-F1
#
_entry.id   AF-G8SCQ6-F1
#
_cell.length_a   1.000
_cell.length_b   1.000
_cell.length_c   1.000
_cell.angle_alpha   90.00
_cell.angle_beta   90.00
_cell.angle_gamma   90.00
#
_symmetry.space_group_name_H-M   'P 1'
#
loop_
_entity.id
_entity.type
_entity.pdbx_description
1 polymer ?
#
loop_
_entity_poly.entity_id
_entity_poly.type
_entity_poly.pdbx_seq_one_letter_code
_entity_poly.pdbx_strand_id
1 'polypeptide(L)'
;MTGLGGLLRLILRRDRVILPLWVLLLGLLPRVYLTGFEKLFATDADRLNYAHLSAANAGFVALYGPLSGDSMGELVVWRAGFLPVMIGLAALLTVIRHTRAEEEAGRSELIRATVVGRWAPFAAALLVTLTGCLIVGVLVTVTMIGGGLPVAGSAAFGAVFTLSGWLFAGVAAIAAQLTSGARGARTIAVLALGVSYVLRLGGDISAQGDGRLGRLSWLSPIGWVQRIFPYGADDPWPGLLALLGTGATVAVGARLLARRDLGSGLIADRLGPAHADRALGSPFGLAWRLHRGRCSAGPPASARSGWSSAGWAPAWCSCPGRAAGSATCSAGSAAAGRSPTRTSPPPPGSAGWSSRCTRCRPPCGCATRSRPATRS
;
A
#
# COMPACT_ATOMS: atom_id res chain seq x y z
N MET A 1 29.85 -11.69 10.43
CA MET A 1 28.56 -11.99 11.09
C MET A 1 28.21 -13.45 10.87
N THR A 2 28.23 -14.28 11.91
CA THR A 2 27.88 -15.71 11.82
C THR A 2 26.37 -15.88 11.53
N GLY A 3 26.00 -16.80 10.63
CA GLY A 3 24.61 -17.16 10.35
C GLY A 3 23.82 -16.24 9.40
N LEU A 4 24.39 -15.12 8.92
CA LEU A 4 23.69 -14.14 8.08
C LEU A 4 23.16 -14.75 6.76
N GLY A 5 23.98 -15.53 6.05
CA GLY A 5 23.60 -16.13 4.77
C GLY A 5 22.41 -17.11 4.89
N GLY A 6 22.36 -17.88 5.98
CA GLY A 6 21.24 -18.76 6.29
C GLY A 6 19.94 -17.98 6.52
N LEU A 7 20.02 -16.87 7.26
CA LEU A 7 18.88 -15.99 7.53
C LEU A 7 18.40 -15.27 6.26
N LEU A 8 19.31 -14.78 5.41
CA LEU A 8 18.93 -14.18 4.12
C LEU A 8 18.15 -15.18 3.27
N ARG A 9 18.65 -16.41 3.15
CA ARG A 9 17.97 -17.49 2.42
C ARG A 9 16.60 -17.81 3.03
N LEU A 10 16.49 -17.84 4.35
CA LEU A 10 15.22 -18.08 5.05
C LEU A 10 14.21 -16.97 4.77
N ILE A 11 14.61 -15.71 4.89
CA ILE A 11 13.74 -14.56 4.62
C ILE A 11 13.27 -14.60 3.16
N LEU A 12 14.19 -14.81 2.20
CA LEU A 12 13.83 -14.88 0.77
C LEU A 12 12.87 -16.04 0.47
N ARG A 13 13.05 -17.21 1.09
CA ARG A 13 12.11 -18.34 0.94
C ARG A 13 10.73 -18.02 1.49
N ARG A 14 10.66 -17.33 2.63
CA ARG A 14 9.40 -16.93 3.26
C ARG A 14 8.68 -15.82 2.49
N ASP A 15 9.45 -14.94 1.87
CA ASP A 15 8.95 -13.80 1.13
C ASP A 15 8.88 -14.01 -0.39
N ARG A 16 9.02 -15.25 -0.85
CA ARG A 16 8.96 -15.64 -2.28
C ARG A 16 7.71 -15.20 -3.04
N VAL A 17 6.65 -14.78 -2.35
CA VAL A 17 5.42 -14.25 -2.96
C VAL A 17 5.31 -12.75 -2.72
N ILE A 18 5.36 -12.33 -1.45
CA ILE A 18 5.08 -10.93 -1.08
C ILE A 18 6.16 -9.99 -1.61
N LEU A 19 7.44 -10.35 -1.51
CA LEU A 19 8.54 -9.51 -2.00
C LEU A 19 8.49 -9.30 -3.51
N PRO A 20 8.47 -10.35 -4.36
CA PRO A 20 8.37 -10.14 -5.80
C PRO A 20 7.06 -9.46 -6.19
N LEU A 21 5.96 -9.68 -5.46
CA LEU A 21 4.69 -9.02 -5.75
C LEU A 21 4.82 -7.50 -5.67
N TRP A 22 5.31 -6.92 -4.57
CA TRP A 22 5.43 -5.47 -4.47
C TRP A 22 6.58 -4.93 -5.34
N VAL A 23 7.65 -5.72 -5.53
CA VAL A 23 8.76 -5.33 -6.42
C VAL A 23 8.29 -5.19 -7.86
N LEU A 24 7.59 -6.19 -8.39
CA LEU A 24 7.06 -6.17 -9.75
C LEU A 24 5.93 -5.15 -9.89
N LEU A 25 5.00 -5.11 -8.93
CA LEU A 25 3.89 -4.16 -8.97
C LEU A 25 4.39 -2.72 -8.99
N LEU A 26 5.27 -2.33 -8.06
CA LEU A 26 5.73 -0.94 -7.96
C LEU A 26 6.80 -0.60 -8.99
N GLY A 27 7.60 -1.58 -9.44
CA GLY A 27 8.64 -1.36 -10.45
C GLY A 27 8.13 -1.32 -11.90
N LEU A 28 7.03 -2.02 -12.21
CA LEU A 28 6.45 -2.01 -13.57
C LEU A 28 5.38 -0.92 -13.74
N LEU A 29 4.80 -0.40 -12.66
CA LEU A 29 3.71 0.57 -12.77
C LEU A 29 4.10 1.86 -13.52
N PRO A 30 5.31 2.43 -13.39
CA PRO A 30 5.69 3.58 -14.20
C PRO A 30 5.73 3.28 -15.72
N ARG A 31 6.05 2.05 -16.11
CA ARG A 31 5.96 1.61 -17.52
C ARG A 31 4.53 1.66 -18.02
N VAL A 32 3.57 1.26 -17.18
CA VAL A 32 2.14 1.36 -17.51
C VAL A 32 1.75 2.82 -17.72
N TYR A 33 2.19 3.74 -16.84
CA TYR A 33 1.95 5.17 -17.02
C TYR A 33 2.52 5.69 -18.34
N LEU A 34 3.79 5.40 -18.63
CA LEU A 34 4.43 5.83 -19.89
C LEU A 34 3.62 5.41 -21.12
N THR A 35 3.26 4.13 -21.23
CA THR A 35 2.47 3.64 -22.37
C THR A 35 1.06 4.23 -22.43
N GLY A 36 0.48 4.63 -21.29
CA GLY A 36 -0.80 5.32 -21.22
C GLY A 36 -0.68 6.75 -21.75
N PHE A 37 0.33 7.49 -21.29
CA PHE A 37 0.57 8.87 -21.71
C PHE A 37 0.93 8.96 -23.21
N GLU A 38 1.73 8.03 -23.74
CA GLU A 38 2.03 7.95 -25.19
C GLU A 38 0.77 7.83 -26.05
N LYS A 39 -0.23 7.06 -25.59
CA LYS A 39 -1.48 6.86 -26.32
C LYS A 39 -2.45 8.04 -26.18
N LEU A 40 -2.45 8.69 -25.02
CA LEU A 40 -3.39 9.77 -24.70
C LEU A 40 -2.89 11.13 -25.21
N PHE A 41 -1.58 11.37 -25.22
CA PHE A 41 -0.96 12.67 -25.49
C PHE A 41 0.16 12.53 -26.53
N ALA A 42 -0.25 12.20 -27.76
CA ALA A 42 0.68 12.03 -28.87
C ALA A 42 1.36 13.35 -29.26
N THR A 43 0.62 14.46 -29.26
CA THR A 43 1.17 15.77 -29.66
C THR A 43 1.74 16.54 -28.47
N ASP A 44 2.76 17.38 -28.71
CA ASP A 44 3.35 18.23 -27.68
C ASP A 44 2.35 19.27 -27.16
N ALA A 45 1.43 19.75 -28.02
CA ALA A 45 0.36 20.67 -27.63
C ALA A 45 -0.60 20.04 -26.60
N ASP A 46 -0.95 18.76 -26.77
CA ASP A 46 -1.80 18.04 -25.81
C ASP A 46 -1.11 17.87 -24.46
N ARG A 47 0.22 17.59 -24.46
CA ARG A 47 1.02 17.47 -23.24
C ARG A 47 1.14 18.79 -22.50
N LEU A 48 1.42 19.88 -23.21
CA LEU A 48 1.46 21.24 -22.66
C LEU A 48 0.12 21.61 -22.01
N ASN A 49 -0.99 21.41 -22.72
CA ASN A 49 -2.32 21.73 -22.20
C ASN A 49 -2.64 20.88 -20.96
N TYR A 50 -2.32 19.59 -20.99
CA TYR A 50 -2.48 18.71 -19.82
C TYR A 50 -1.63 19.17 -18.63
N ALA A 51 -0.38 19.55 -18.87
CA ALA A 51 0.52 20.05 -17.84
C ALA A 51 -0.02 21.34 -17.19
N HIS A 52 -0.49 22.30 -18.00
CA HIS A 52 -1.08 23.55 -17.52
C HIS A 52 -2.34 23.32 -16.67
N LEU A 53 -3.28 22.50 -17.17
CA LEU A 53 -4.52 22.19 -16.44
C LEU A 53 -4.24 21.44 -15.14
N SER A 54 -3.23 20.57 -15.15
CA SER A 54 -2.85 19.76 -13.99
C SER A 54 -2.12 20.58 -12.93
N ALA A 55 -1.21 21.47 -13.34
CA ALA A 55 -0.47 22.36 -12.44
C ALA A 55 -1.38 23.39 -11.77
N ALA A 56 -2.44 23.85 -12.46
CA ALA A 56 -3.44 24.75 -11.91
C ALA A 56 -4.36 24.09 -10.85
N ASN A 57 -4.41 22.76 -10.80
CA ASN A 57 -5.26 22.04 -9.85
C ASN A 57 -4.51 21.77 -8.53
N ALA A 58 -4.86 22.53 -7.50
CA ALA A 58 -4.29 22.37 -6.16
C ALA A 58 -4.43 20.94 -5.60
N GLY A 59 -5.49 20.21 -5.96
CA GLY A 59 -5.68 18.81 -5.55
C GLY A 59 -4.67 17.85 -6.19
N PHE A 60 -4.27 18.11 -7.44
CA PHE A 60 -3.24 17.31 -8.08
C PHE A 60 -1.84 17.66 -7.58
N VAL A 61 -1.56 18.94 -7.35
CA VAL A 61 -0.27 19.35 -6.75
C VAL A 61 -0.14 18.82 -5.33
N ALA A 62 -1.24 18.81 -4.57
CA ALA A 62 -1.31 18.15 -3.28
C ALA A 62 -0.96 16.66 -3.36
N LEU A 63 -1.49 15.92 -4.33
CA LEU A 63 -1.33 14.47 -4.40
C LEU A 63 0.01 14.03 -5.01
N TYR A 64 0.46 14.72 -6.06
CA TYR A 64 1.58 14.31 -6.89
C TYR A 64 2.83 15.18 -6.71
N GLY A 65 2.68 16.38 -6.16
CA GLY A 65 3.73 17.40 -6.10
C GLY A 65 3.63 18.39 -7.26
N PRO A 66 4.50 19.41 -7.27
CA PRO A 66 4.54 20.41 -8.33
C PRO A 66 4.97 19.75 -9.64
N LEU A 67 4.29 20.11 -10.73
CA LEU A 67 4.68 19.75 -12.09
C LEU A 67 5.51 20.90 -12.67
N SER A 68 6.75 20.61 -13.08
CA SER A 68 7.72 21.63 -13.50
C SER A 68 7.85 21.75 -15.02
N GLY A 69 7.48 20.72 -15.77
CA GLY A 69 7.59 20.69 -17.23
C GLY A 69 6.55 19.79 -17.89
N ASP A 70 6.62 19.71 -19.21
CA ASP A 70 5.65 19.08 -20.11
C ASP A 70 6.21 17.85 -20.84
N SER A 71 7.46 17.49 -20.56
CA SER A 71 8.10 16.34 -21.17
C SER A 71 7.37 15.05 -20.78
N MET A 72 7.39 14.05 -21.68
CA MET A 72 6.76 12.75 -21.41
C MET A 72 7.30 12.11 -20.13
N GLY A 73 8.61 12.23 -19.89
CA GLY A 73 9.27 11.72 -18.68
C GLY A 73 8.77 12.41 -17.41
N GLU A 74 8.71 13.74 -17.40
CA GLU A 74 8.23 14.51 -16.24
C GLU A 74 6.76 14.24 -15.92
N LEU A 75 5.90 14.12 -16.93
CA LEU A 75 4.48 13.76 -16.73
C LEU A 75 4.33 12.39 -16.07
N VAL A 76 5.13 11.41 -16.49
CA VAL A 76 5.15 10.06 -15.88
C VAL A 76 5.64 10.11 -14.44
N VAL A 77 6.73 10.83 -14.17
CA VAL A 77 7.30 10.99 -12.82
C VAL A 77 6.30 11.67 -11.90
N TRP A 78 5.68 12.75 -12.37
CA TRP A 78 4.65 13.47 -11.63
C TRP A 78 3.46 12.56 -11.33
N ARG A 79 2.93 11.85 -12.33
CA ARG A 79 1.83 10.89 -12.11
C ARG A 79 2.19 9.78 -11.12
N ALA A 80 3.47 9.40 -11.09
CA ALA A 80 4.04 8.45 -10.16
C ALA A 80 4.40 9.03 -8.78
N GLY A 81 4.12 10.31 -8.51
CA GLY A 81 4.52 11.02 -7.28
C GLY A 81 4.10 10.35 -5.97
N PHE A 82 3.03 9.54 -5.99
CA PHE A 82 2.58 8.77 -4.82
C PHE A 82 3.28 7.41 -4.64
N LEU A 83 3.95 6.87 -5.68
CA LEU A 83 4.62 5.57 -5.62
C LEU A 83 5.80 5.50 -4.63
N PRO A 84 6.63 6.55 -4.45
CA PRO A 84 7.64 6.57 -3.39
C PRO A 84 7.06 6.35 -1.98
N VAL A 85 5.84 6.83 -1.72
CA VAL A 85 5.13 6.60 -0.45
C VAL A 85 4.75 5.12 -0.32
N MET A 86 4.26 4.51 -1.40
CA MET A 86 3.91 3.09 -1.42
C MET A 86 5.12 2.19 -1.26
N ILE A 87 6.27 2.56 -1.84
CA ILE A 87 7.53 1.83 -1.67
C ILE A 87 8.03 1.97 -0.23
N GLY A 88 7.97 3.18 0.33
CA GLY A 88 8.28 3.40 1.74
C GLY A 88 7.40 2.54 2.66
N LEU A 89 6.10 2.45 2.36
CA LEU A 89 5.14 1.59 3.08
C LEU A 89 5.48 0.09 2.94
N ALA A 90 5.78 -0.38 1.73
CA ALA A 90 6.17 -1.77 1.51
C ALA A 90 7.47 -2.11 2.25
N ALA A 91 8.46 -1.22 2.20
CA ALA A 91 9.74 -1.38 2.87
C ALA A 91 9.59 -1.41 4.40
N LEU A 92 8.87 -0.46 5.00
CA LEU A 92 8.70 -0.42 6.45
C LEU A 92 7.93 -1.64 6.98
N LEU A 93 6.92 -2.11 6.24
CA LEU A 93 6.14 -3.29 6.63
C LEU A 93 6.99 -4.56 6.54
N THR A 94 7.86 -4.65 5.53
CA THR A 94 8.78 -5.77 5.34
C THR A 94 9.80 -5.83 6.48
N VAL A 95 10.42 -4.71 6.85
CA VAL A 95 11.36 -4.66 7.99
C VAL A 95 10.67 -5.09 9.29
N ILE A 96 9.49 -4.55 9.60
CA ILE A 96 8.79 -4.86 10.85
C ILE A 96 8.33 -6.32 10.88
N ARG A 97 7.96 -6.88 9.73
CA ARG A 97 7.56 -8.29 9.59
C ARG A 97 8.71 -9.26 9.86
N HIS A 98 9.94 -8.93 9.47
CA HIS A 98 11.11 -9.80 9.70
C HIS A 98 11.91 -9.44 10.95
N THR A 99 11.46 -8.47 11.73
CA THR A 99 12.04 -8.10 13.02
C THR A 99 11.03 -8.33 14.14
N ARG A 100 10.21 -7.33 14.49
CA ARG A 100 9.27 -7.39 15.62
C ARG A 100 8.27 -8.52 15.54
N ALA A 101 7.74 -8.84 14.37
CA ALA A 101 6.78 -9.93 14.25
C ALA A 101 7.43 -11.32 14.41
N GLU A 102 8.75 -11.43 14.21
CA GLU A 102 9.50 -12.66 14.53
C GLU A 102 9.80 -12.76 16.02
N GLU A 103 10.05 -11.62 16.67
CA GLU A 103 10.23 -11.55 18.12
C GLU A 103 8.94 -11.87 18.88
N GLU A 104 7.80 -11.27 18.51
CA GLU A 104 6.49 -11.59 19.11
C GLU A 104 6.09 -13.07 18.94
N ALA A 105 6.54 -13.71 17.87
CA ALA A 105 6.24 -15.11 17.58
C ALA A 105 7.20 -16.09 18.30
N GLY A 106 8.13 -15.62 19.14
CA GLY A 106 9.12 -16.45 19.85
C GLY A 106 10.18 -17.10 18.96
N ARG A 107 10.13 -16.89 17.63
CA ARG A 107 11.08 -17.51 16.68
C ARG A 107 12.47 -16.90 16.77
N SER A 108 12.57 -15.64 17.18
CA SER A 108 13.85 -14.98 17.40
C SER A 108 14.67 -15.65 18.50
N GLU A 109 14.04 -16.22 19.52
CA GLU A 109 14.71 -16.92 20.64
C GLU A 109 15.30 -18.25 20.16
N LEU A 110 14.54 -19.03 19.40
CA LEU A 110 15.01 -20.28 18.78
C LEU A 110 16.21 -20.03 17.85
N ILE A 111 16.17 -18.95 17.06
CA ILE A 111 17.29 -18.57 16.18
C ILE A 111 18.51 -18.16 17.01
N ARG A 112 18.33 -17.42 18.12
CA ARG A 112 19.43 -17.01 18.99
C ARG A 112 20.03 -18.16 19.81
N ALA A 113 19.30 -19.25 20.01
CA ALA A 113 19.85 -20.48 20.60
C ALA A 113 20.81 -21.22 19.65
N THR A 114 20.83 -20.85 18.35
CA THR A 114 21.79 -21.36 17.38
C THR A 114 23.04 -20.45 17.28
N VAL A 115 24.05 -20.86 16.51
CA VAL A 115 25.31 -20.11 16.30
C VAL A 115 25.11 -18.92 15.35
N VAL A 116 24.24 -17.98 15.75
CA VAL A 116 23.86 -16.79 14.98
C VAL A 116 24.18 -15.55 15.81
N GLY A 117 24.91 -14.61 15.22
CA GLY A 117 25.26 -13.37 15.91
C GLY A 117 24.03 -12.51 16.22
N ARG A 118 24.03 -11.78 17.35
CA ARG A 118 22.90 -10.94 17.81
C ARG A 118 22.37 -9.94 16.78
N TRP A 119 23.25 -9.48 15.88
CA TRP A 119 22.95 -8.50 14.84
C TRP A 119 22.41 -9.12 13.54
N ALA A 120 22.61 -10.43 13.35
CA ALA A 120 22.37 -11.07 12.07
C ALA A 120 20.89 -11.05 11.63
N PRO A 121 19.88 -11.24 12.50
CA PRO A 121 18.47 -11.13 12.10
C PRO A 121 18.09 -9.74 11.63
N PHE A 122 18.53 -8.72 12.36
CA PHE A 122 18.30 -7.32 12.02
C PHE A 122 18.97 -6.93 10.69
N ALA A 123 20.25 -7.31 10.53
CA ALA A 123 20.98 -7.06 9.29
C ALA A 123 20.36 -7.81 8.10
N ALA A 124 19.90 -9.06 8.29
CA ALA A 124 19.26 -9.84 7.23
C ALA A 124 17.95 -9.19 6.77
N ALA A 125 17.10 -8.73 7.70
CA ALA A 125 15.84 -8.05 7.40
C ALA A 125 16.08 -6.74 6.63
N LEU A 126 17.06 -5.94 7.05
CA LEU A 126 17.45 -4.72 6.34
C LEU A 126 18.00 -5.03 4.95
N LEU A 127 18.97 -5.93 4.84
CA LEU A 127 19.59 -6.27 3.55
C LEU A 127 18.56 -6.76 2.52
N VAL A 128 17.64 -7.65 2.90
CA VAL A 128 16.58 -8.11 1.98
C VAL A 128 15.68 -6.95 1.55
N THR A 129 15.29 -6.08 2.49
CA THR A 129 14.42 -4.94 2.17
C THR A 129 15.13 -3.94 1.25
N LEU A 130 16.37 -3.55 1.60
CA LEU A 130 17.17 -2.61 0.81
C LEU A 130 17.46 -3.16 -0.59
N THR A 131 17.75 -4.46 -0.70
CA THR A 131 17.93 -5.14 -1.99
C THR A 131 16.63 -5.14 -2.80
N GLY A 132 15.48 -5.41 -2.17
CA GLY A 132 14.18 -5.32 -2.84
C GLY A 132 13.91 -3.92 -3.40
N CYS A 133 14.18 -2.87 -2.62
CA CYS A 133 14.02 -1.48 -3.07
C CYS A 133 14.98 -1.14 -4.21
N LEU A 134 16.21 -1.65 -4.16
CA LEU A 134 17.18 -1.48 -5.24
C LEU A 134 16.72 -2.19 -6.53
N ILE A 135 16.18 -3.41 -6.42
CA ILE A 135 15.61 -4.13 -7.57
C ILE A 135 14.45 -3.34 -8.17
N VAL A 136 13.58 -2.73 -7.36
CA VAL A 136 12.54 -1.82 -7.86
C VAL A 136 13.15 -0.65 -8.64
N GLY A 137 14.15 0.03 -8.07
CA GLY A 137 14.82 1.15 -8.74
C GLY A 137 15.43 0.74 -10.08
N VAL A 138 16.15 -0.39 -10.11
CA VAL A 138 16.72 -0.95 -11.35
C VAL A 138 15.63 -1.30 -12.36
N LEU A 139 14.54 -1.93 -11.93
CA LEU A 139 13.43 -2.29 -12.82
C LEU A 139 12.76 -1.04 -13.41
N VAL A 140 12.56 0.01 -12.62
CA VAL A 140 12.06 1.31 -13.10
C VAL A 140 13.03 1.89 -14.12
N THR A 141 14.32 1.97 -13.82
CA THR A 141 15.33 2.51 -14.75
C THR A 141 15.34 1.73 -16.08
N VAL A 142 15.39 0.40 -16.02
CA VAL A 142 15.40 -0.46 -17.23
C VAL A 142 14.13 -0.30 -18.05
N THR A 143 12.96 -0.25 -17.40
CA THR A 143 11.68 -0.14 -18.12
C THR A 143 11.46 1.23 -18.74
N MET A 144 12.00 2.30 -18.14
CA MET A 144 11.98 3.65 -18.71
C MET A 144 12.94 3.80 -19.89
N ILE A 145 14.17 3.28 -19.77
CA ILE A 145 15.13 3.22 -20.89
C ILE A 145 14.56 2.40 -22.05
N GLY A 146 13.95 1.24 -21.76
CA GLY A 146 13.25 0.42 -22.75
C GLY A 146 12.02 1.11 -23.38
N GLY A 147 11.58 2.22 -22.81
CA GLY A 147 10.56 3.11 -23.37
C GLY A 147 11.10 4.25 -24.22
N GLY A 148 12.41 4.32 -24.46
CA GLY A 148 13.03 5.39 -25.23
C GLY A 148 13.25 6.69 -24.46
N LEU A 149 13.08 6.68 -23.13
CA LEU A 149 13.39 7.84 -22.30
C LEU A 149 14.91 7.98 -22.04
N PRO A 150 15.42 9.20 -21.77
CA PRO A 150 16.83 9.43 -21.47
C PRO A 150 17.35 8.59 -20.29
N VAL A 151 18.58 8.08 -20.42
CA VAL A 151 19.20 7.21 -19.42
C VAL A 151 19.42 7.91 -18.08
N ALA A 152 19.85 9.18 -18.10
CA ALA A 152 20.12 9.95 -16.89
C ALA A 152 18.86 10.14 -16.03
N GLY A 153 17.77 10.66 -16.62
CA GLY A 153 16.49 10.79 -15.93
C GLY A 153 15.88 9.45 -15.52
N SER A 154 16.07 8.39 -16.31
CA SER A 154 15.64 7.03 -15.94
C SER A 154 16.36 6.50 -14.71
N ALA A 155 17.67 6.75 -14.59
CA ALA A 155 18.47 6.38 -13.43
C ALA A 155 18.09 7.22 -12.20
N ALA A 156 17.91 8.53 -12.37
CA ALA A 156 17.44 9.44 -11.32
C ALA A 156 16.07 8.99 -10.77
N PHE A 157 15.14 8.62 -11.65
CA PHE A 157 13.83 8.12 -11.25
C PHE A 157 13.88 6.77 -10.53
N GLY A 158 14.77 5.85 -10.94
CA GLY A 158 15.05 4.62 -10.19
C GLY A 158 15.64 4.90 -8.80
N ALA A 159 16.49 5.93 -8.69
CA ALA A 159 17.06 6.37 -7.41
C ALA A 159 15.98 6.92 -6.48
N VAL A 160 14.98 7.65 -6.99
CA VAL A 160 13.81 8.11 -6.21
C VAL A 160 13.12 6.92 -5.53
N PHE A 161 12.90 5.83 -6.26
CA PHE A 161 12.20 4.66 -5.76
C PHE A 161 13.06 3.90 -4.73
N THR A 162 14.37 3.80 -4.99
CA THR A 162 15.32 3.14 -4.09
C THR A 162 15.46 3.88 -2.76
N LEU A 163 15.75 5.19 -2.82
CA LEU A 163 16.03 6.02 -1.64
C LEU A 163 14.81 6.20 -0.73
N SER A 164 13.61 6.31 -1.31
CA SER A 164 12.37 6.36 -0.53
C SER A 164 12.15 5.07 0.28
N GLY A 165 12.33 3.91 -0.35
CA GLY A 165 12.27 2.63 0.36
C GLY A 165 13.32 2.49 1.45
N TRP A 166 14.56 2.92 1.17
CA TRP A 166 15.67 2.86 2.12
C TRP A 166 15.46 3.73 3.35
N LEU A 167 15.01 4.97 3.17
CA LEU A 167 14.68 5.89 4.27
C LEU A 167 13.65 5.27 5.22
N PHE A 168 12.55 4.75 4.68
CA PHE A 168 11.49 4.19 5.52
C PHE A 168 11.82 2.80 6.08
N ALA A 169 12.72 2.04 5.45
CA ALA A 169 13.33 0.85 6.06
C ALA A 169 14.14 1.23 7.31
N GLY A 170 14.89 2.33 7.26
CA GLY A 170 15.60 2.88 8.42
C GLY A 170 14.67 3.38 9.52
N VAL A 171 13.61 4.10 9.17
CA VAL A 171 12.56 4.52 10.14
C VAL A 171 11.90 3.30 10.79
N ALA A 172 11.61 2.25 10.03
CA ALA A 172 11.05 1.01 10.53
C ALA A 172 12.00 0.29 11.49
N ALA A 173 13.31 0.33 11.22
CA ALA A 173 14.33 -0.21 12.11
C ALA A 173 14.35 0.52 13.47
N ILE A 174 14.17 1.85 13.48
CA ILE A 174 14.00 2.63 14.72
C ILE A 174 12.68 2.30 15.39
N ALA A 175 11.56 2.22 14.65
CA ALA A 175 10.26 1.92 15.22
C ALA A 175 10.23 0.52 15.88
N ALA A 176 10.91 -0.46 15.27
CA ALA A 176 11.19 -1.75 15.91
C ALA A 176 12.04 -1.59 17.19
N GLN A 177 12.92 -0.61 17.26
CA GLN A 177 13.55 -0.07 18.49
C GLN A 177 12.60 0.22 19.66
N LEU A 178 11.49 0.90 19.35
CA LEU A 178 10.76 1.66 20.36
C LEU A 178 9.71 0.84 21.11
N THR A 179 9.11 -0.17 20.46
CA THR A 179 7.99 -0.93 21.03
C THR A 179 8.36 -2.37 21.33
N SER A 180 7.66 -3.01 22.26
CA SER A 180 7.70 -4.46 22.47
C SER A 180 7.03 -5.19 21.30
N GLY A 181 5.88 -4.67 20.85
CA GLY A 181 5.06 -5.32 19.82
C GLY A 181 5.19 -4.80 18.38
N ALA A 182 4.90 -5.67 17.41
CA ALA A 182 4.89 -5.38 15.97
C ALA A 182 3.75 -4.45 15.58
N ARG A 183 2.60 -4.52 16.26
CA ARG A 183 1.49 -3.58 16.01
C ARG A 183 1.89 -2.14 16.34
N GLY A 184 2.54 -1.92 17.49
CA GLY A 184 3.05 -0.61 17.88
C GLY A 184 4.09 -0.07 16.90
N ALA A 185 5.06 -0.91 16.52
CA ALA A 185 6.09 -0.55 15.55
C ALA A 185 5.49 -0.15 14.19
N ARG A 186 4.49 -0.89 13.70
CA ARG A 186 3.78 -0.56 12.44
C ARG A 186 3.08 0.78 12.55
N THR A 187 2.34 1.02 13.64
CA THR A 187 1.64 2.29 13.84
C THR A 187 2.63 3.46 13.84
N ILE A 188 3.74 3.38 14.58
CA ILE A 188 4.75 4.44 14.63
C ILE A 188 5.36 4.70 13.24
N ALA A 189 5.77 3.64 12.54
CA ALA A 189 6.39 3.78 11.22
C ALA A 189 5.42 4.34 10.16
N VAL A 190 4.17 3.88 10.16
CA VAL A 190 3.12 4.40 9.26
C VAL A 190 2.75 5.84 9.61
N LEU A 191 2.69 6.21 10.89
CA LEU A 191 2.48 7.60 11.31
C LEU A 191 3.65 8.49 10.86
N ALA A 192 4.89 8.03 11.01
CA ALA A 192 6.06 8.77 10.52
C ALA A 192 6.02 8.98 9.00
N LEU A 193 5.61 7.97 8.22
CA LEU A 193 5.37 8.07 6.79
C LEU A 193 4.25 9.09 6.46
N GLY A 194 3.13 9.01 7.17
CA GLY A 194 2.00 9.93 7.00
C GLY A 194 2.36 11.38 7.33
N VAL A 195 3.06 11.61 8.46
CA VAL A 195 3.55 12.94 8.85
C VAL A 195 4.53 13.49 7.82
N SER A 196 5.47 12.67 7.33
CA SER A 196 6.37 13.07 6.24
C SER A 196 5.58 13.49 5.00
N TYR A 197 4.54 12.74 4.63
CA TYR A 197 3.72 13.07 3.47
C TYR A 197 2.91 14.37 3.67
N VAL A 198 2.37 14.61 4.87
CA VAL A 198 1.64 15.85 5.21
C VAL A 198 2.58 17.06 5.26
N LEU A 199 3.80 16.91 5.79
CA LEU A 199 4.81 17.99 5.78
C LEU A 199 5.21 18.38 4.36
N ARG A 200 5.35 17.39 3.48
CA ARG A 200 5.56 17.62 2.05
C ARG A 200 4.38 18.37 1.44
N LEU A 201 3.16 17.86 1.63
CA LEU A 201 1.92 18.45 1.13
C LEU A 201 1.78 19.93 1.54
N GLY A 202 2.01 20.25 2.82
CA GLY A 202 1.95 21.62 3.32
C GLY A 202 3.03 22.52 2.72
N GLY A 203 4.23 21.99 2.49
CA GLY A 203 5.31 22.72 1.83
C GLY A 203 5.01 23.02 0.35
N ASP A 204 4.45 22.04 -0.37
CA ASP A 204 4.15 22.17 -1.79
C ASP A 204 2.95 23.10 -2.03
N ILE A 205 1.88 23.00 -1.23
CA ILE A 205 0.74 23.93 -1.30
C ILE A 205 1.18 25.34 -0.94
N SER A 206 2.00 25.50 0.11
CA SER A 206 2.46 26.84 0.49
C SER A 206 3.33 27.48 -0.59
N ALA A 207 4.04 26.71 -1.40
CA ALA A 207 4.84 27.23 -2.50
C ALA A 207 3.97 27.79 -3.65
N GLN A 208 2.69 27.39 -3.75
CA GLN A 208 1.73 27.97 -4.70
C GLN A 208 1.10 29.28 -4.23
N GLY A 209 1.11 29.53 -2.91
CA GLY A 209 0.64 30.78 -2.30
C GLY A 209 1.81 31.68 -1.88
N ASP A 210 1.81 32.11 -0.63
CA ASP A 210 2.77 33.12 -0.12
C ASP A 210 4.20 32.59 0.11
N GLY A 211 4.49 31.31 -0.18
CA GLY A 211 5.82 30.70 -0.03
C GLY A 211 6.35 30.56 1.41
N ARG A 212 5.62 31.07 2.42
CA ARG A 212 6.07 31.17 3.83
C ARG A 212 6.46 29.83 4.46
N LEU A 213 5.82 28.73 4.06
CA LEU A 213 6.08 27.38 4.57
C LEU A 213 6.85 26.50 3.57
N GLY A 214 7.44 27.05 2.50
CA GLY A 214 8.27 26.27 1.56
C GLY A 214 9.47 25.56 2.21
N ARG A 215 9.85 25.98 3.42
CA ARG A 215 10.85 25.28 4.26
C ARG A 215 10.32 23.98 4.90
N LEU A 216 9.00 23.77 5.03
CA LEU A 216 8.43 22.54 5.60
C LEU A 216 8.68 21.31 4.71
N SER A 217 8.72 21.47 3.38
CA SER A 217 9.05 20.36 2.48
C SER A 217 10.51 19.90 2.62
N TRP A 218 11.41 20.73 3.16
CA TRP A 218 12.76 20.31 3.56
C TRP A 218 12.80 19.48 4.86
N LEU A 219 11.73 19.47 5.65
CA LEU A 219 11.62 18.58 6.81
C LEU A 219 11.06 17.21 6.45
N SER A 220 10.57 17.02 5.22
CA SER A 220 9.99 15.77 4.77
C SER A 220 11.03 14.88 4.08
N PRO A 221 11.32 13.67 4.62
CA PRO A 221 12.11 12.67 3.91
C PRO A 221 11.59 12.34 2.51
N ILE A 222 10.27 12.32 2.31
CA ILE A 222 9.66 12.13 0.98
C ILE A 222 9.97 13.32 0.07
N GLY A 223 9.93 14.55 0.61
CA GLY A 223 10.22 15.78 -0.14
C GLY A 223 11.64 15.84 -0.67
N TRP A 224 12.64 15.30 0.06
CA TRP A 224 14.02 15.23 -0.43
C TRP A 224 14.13 14.41 -1.71
N VAL A 225 13.48 13.25 -1.71
CA VAL A 225 13.60 12.32 -2.83
C VAL A 225 12.85 12.84 -4.06
N GLN A 226 11.70 13.52 -3.89
CA GLN A 226 10.97 14.10 -5.01
C GLN A 226 11.65 15.33 -5.63
N ARG A 227 12.53 16.02 -4.89
CA ARG A 227 13.31 17.16 -5.38
C ARG A 227 14.49 16.80 -6.26
N ILE A 228 14.67 15.52 -6.58
CA ILE A 228 15.62 15.09 -7.61
C ILE A 228 15.16 15.56 -9.00
N PHE A 229 13.86 15.84 -9.19
CA PHE A 229 13.25 16.25 -10.45
C PHE A 229 13.75 15.45 -11.68
N PRO A 230 13.53 14.12 -11.71
CA PRO A 230 13.96 13.29 -12.82
C PRO A 230 13.40 13.77 -14.16
N TYR A 231 14.24 13.80 -15.20
CA TYR A 231 13.95 14.33 -16.55
C TYR A 231 13.75 15.84 -16.66
N GLY A 232 13.85 16.57 -15.54
CA GLY A 232 13.84 18.03 -15.50
C GLY A 232 15.21 18.58 -15.14
N ALA A 233 15.35 19.09 -13.92
CA ALA A 233 16.62 19.61 -13.41
C ALA A 233 17.64 18.51 -13.07
N ASP A 234 17.19 17.27 -12.82
CA ASP A 234 18.04 16.11 -12.45
C ASP A 234 19.02 16.42 -11.29
N ASP A 235 18.55 17.12 -10.25
CA ASP A 235 19.36 17.54 -9.11
C ASP A 235 19.77 16.36 -8.21
N PRO A 236 21.07 15.99 -8.13
CA PRO A 236 21.49 14.81 -7.36
C PRO A 236 21.61 15.07 -5.85
N TRP A 237 21.73 16.34 -5.46
CA TRP A 237 22.02 16.75 -4.08
C TRP A 237 20.95 16.30 -3.06
N PRO A 238 19.63 16.47 -3.32
CA PRO A 238 18.60 15.94 -2.44
C PRO A 238 18.65 14.41 -2.29
N GLY A 239 19.12 13.71 -3.32
CA GLY A 239 19.36 12.27 -3.27
C GLY A 239 20.47 11.88 -2.26
N LEU A 240 21.55 12.66 -2.21
CA LEU A 240 22.60 12.46 -1.20
C LEU A 240 22.06 12.68 0.22
N LEU A 241 21.22 13.70 0.43
CA LEU A 241 20.58 13.95 1.72
C LEU A 241 19.70 12.76 2.16
N ALA A 242 18.93 12.18 1.23
CA ALA A 242 18.14 10.96 1.49
C ALA A 242 19.02 9.74 1.81
N LEU A 243 20.17 9.60 1.15
CA LEU A 243 21.13 8.53 1.44
C LEU A 243 21.75 8.70 2.83
N LEU A 244 22.16 9.92 3.20
CA LEU A 244 22.66 10.23 4.54
C LEU A 244 21.59 10.02 5.61
N GLY A 245 20.34 10.41 5.35
CA GLY A 245 19.20 10.14 6.23
C GLY A 245 18.94 8.65 6.44
N THR A 246 19.11 7.85 5.39
CA THR A 246 19.06 6.38 5.50
C THR A 246 20.17 5.86 6.41
N GLY A 247 21.41 6.28 6.18
CA GLY A 247 22.55 5.89 7.02
C GLY A 247 22.36 6.27 8.48
N ALA A 248 21.89 7.48 8.74
CA ALA A 248 21.59 7.97 10.09
C ALA A 248 20.49 7.15 10.78
N THR A 249 19.37 6.90 10.08
CA THR A 249 18.26 6.14 10.67
C THR A 249 18.61 4.68 10.95
N VAL A 250 19.34 4.03 10.04
CA VAL A 250 19.88 2.68 10.25
C VAL A 250 20.88 2.65 11.41
N ALA A 251 21.78 3.64 11.51
CA ALA A 251 22.75 3.73 12.59
C ALA A 251 22.08 3.94 13.96
N VAL A 252 21.04 4.78 14.03
CA VAL A 252 20.23 4.95 15.24
C VAL A 252 19.54 3.63 15.59
N GLY A 253 18.87 2.98 14.64
CA GLY A 253 18.23 1.67 14.87
C GLY A 253 19.20 0.62 15.40
N ALA A 254 20.41 0.55 14.83
CA ALA A 254 21.47 -0.34 15.29
C ALA A 254 21.96 0.01 16.71
N ARG A 255 22.19 1.30 17.01
CA ARG A 255 22.59 1.74 18.36
C ARG A 255 21.53 1.41 19.41
N LEU A 256 20.25 1.57 19.10
CA LEU A 256 19.17 1.19 20.00
C LEU A 256 19.15 -0.33 20.24
N LEU A 257 19.37 -1.13 19.19
CA LEU A 257 19.47 -2.59 19.32
C LEU A 257 20.65 -3.04 20.20
N ALA A 258 21.78 -2.30 20.20
CA ALA A 258 22.91 -2.60 21.07
C ALA A 258 22.63 -2.41 22.56
N ARG A 259 21.71 -1.51 22.92
CA ARG A 259 21.43 -1.11 24.31
C ARG A 259 20.19 -1.79 24.89
N ARG A 260 19.44 -2.54 24.09
CA ARG A 260 18.12 -3.06 24.42
C ARG A 260 18.18 -4.57 24.70
N ASP A 261 17.51 -5.00 25.77
CA ASP A 261 17.27 -6.41 26.06
C ASP A 261 16.21 -7.02 25.14
N LEU A 262 16.22 -8.35 25.02
CA LEU A 262 15.22 -9.06 24.22
C LEU A 262 13.80 -8.83 24.75
N GLY A 263 12.85 -8.57 23.83
CA GLY A 263 11.45 -8.38 24.18
C GLY A 263 11.07 -7.03 24.81
N SER A 264 12.03 -6.26 25.35
CA SER A 264 11.72 -5.04 26.13
C SER A 264 11.63 -3.76 25.29
N GLY A 265 10.44 -3.22 25.04
CA GLY A 265 10.30 -1.92 24.35
C GLY A 265 10.97 -0.78 25.13
N LEU A 266 11.55 0.21 24.44
CA LEU A 266 11.97 1.46 25.12
C LEU A 266 10.76 2.25 25.65
N ILE A 267 9.63 2.12 24.96
CA ILE A 267 8.33 2.53 25.46
C ILE A 267 7.82 1.37 26.32
N ALA A 268 7.76 1.60 27.63
CA ALA A 268 7.23 0.63 28.57
C ALA A 268 5.77 0.28 28.21
N ASP A 269 5.45 -1.01 28.25
CA ASP A 269 4.06 -1.44 28.16
C ASP A 269 3.31 -0.89 29.37
N ARG A 270 2.22 -0.15 29.12
CA ARG A 270 1.34 0.31 30.20
C ARG A 270 0.81 -0.92 30.93
N LEU A 271 1.11 -1.02 32.21
CA LEU A 271 0.45 -1.98 33.08
C LEU A 271 -1.06 -1.78 32.94
N GLY A 272 -1.77 -2.88 32.66
CA GLY A 272 -3.22 -2.86 32.62
C GLY A 272 -3.80 -2.44 33.98
N PRO A 273 -5.06 -2.02 34.04
CA PRO A 273 -5.74 -1.77 35.30
C PRO A 273 -5.59 -2.97 36.25
N ALA A 274 -5.32 -2.72 37.53
CA ALA A 274 -5.13 -3.77 38.53
C ALA A 274 -6.35 -4.69 38.70
N HIS A 275 -7.52 -4.24 38.26
CA HIS A 275 -8.76 -4.99 38.26
C HIS A 275 -9.30 -5.09 36.83
N ALA A 276 -9.61 -6.31 36.39
CA ALA A 276 -10.29 -6.53 35.13
C ALA A 276 -11.74 -6.02 35.24
N ASP A 277 -12.17 -5.20 34.29
CA ASP A 277 -13.56 -4.74 34.16
C ASP A 277 -14.51 -5.96 34.06
N ARG A 278 -15.70 -5.92 34.67
CA ARG A 278 -16.62 -7.08 34.71
C ARG A 278 -16.97 -7.61 33.32
N ALA A 279 -16.92 -6.74 32.31
CA ALA A 279 -17.11 -7.12 30.92
C ALA A 279 -16.09 -8.19 30.43
N LEU A 280 -14.85 -8.18 30.95
CA LEU A 280 -13.79 -9.15 30.62
C LEU A 280 -14.05 -10.56 31.20
N GLY A 281 -15.01 -10.71 32.12
CA GLY A 281 -15.39 -12.01 32.68
C GLY A 281 -16.19 -12.90 31.72
N SER A 282 -16.58 -12.39 30.54
CA SER A 282 -17.31 -13.15 29.53
C SER A 282 -16.48 -13.34 28.25
N PRO A 283 -16.63 -14.47 27.53
CA PRO A 283 -15.94 -14.69 26.26
C PRO A 283 -16.30 -13.62 25.21
N PHE A 284 -17.53 -13.10 25.27
CA PHE A 284 -17.99 -12.01 24.41
C PHE A 284 -17.32 -10.67 24.73
N GLY A 285 -17.15 -10.32 26.01
CA GLY A 285 -16.47 -9.08 26.38
C GLY A 285 -14.95 -9.14 26.16
N LEU A 286 -14.34 -10.33 26.28
CA LEU A 286 -12.96 -10.57 25.85
C LEU A 286 -12.83 -10.42 24.32
N ALA A 287 -13.71 -11.07 23.55
CA ALA A 287 -13.75 -10.96 22.09
C ALA A 287 -13.96 -9.49 21.66
N TRP A 288 -14.91 -8.78 22.27
CA TRP A 288 -15.12 -7.36 22.03
C TRP A 288 -13.87 -6.53 22.34
N ARG A 289 -13.18 -6.77 23.46
CA ARG A 289 -11.95 -6.02 23.78
C ARG A 289 -10.80 -6.29 22.81
N LEU A 290 -10.67 -7.52 22.31
CA LEU A 290 -9.66 -7.90 21.31
C LEU A 290 -9.99 -7.33 19.92
N HIS A 291 -11.28 -7.29 19.57
CA HIS A 291 -11.75 -6.84 18.25
C HIS A 291 -12.14 -5.37 18.19
N ARG A 292 -12.34 -4.65 19.30
CA ARG A 292 -12.74 -3.23 19.30
C ARG A 292 -11.75 -2.36 18.56
N GLY A 293 -10.46 -2.65 18.63
CA GLY A 293 -9.43 -1.92 17.87
C GLY A 293 -9.34 -2.29 16.39
N ARG A 294 -10.13 -3.26 15.93
CA ARG A 294 -10.36 -3.58 14.50
C ARG A 294 -11.72 -3.02 14.03
N CYS A 295 -12.71 -2.98 14.92
CA CYS A 295 -14.04 -2.41 14.65
C CYS A 295 -14.11 -0.88 14.81
N SER A 296 -13.23 -0.26 15.61
CA SER A 296 -13.17 1.19 15.81
C SER A 296 -12.42 1.93 14.70
N ALA A 297 -11.78 1.19 13.77
CA ALA A 297 -11.42 1.72 12.46
C ALA A 297 -12.66 1.71 11.57
N GLY A 298 -13.73 2.37 12.02
CA GLY A 298 -14.80 2.78 11.12
C GLY A 298 -14.24 3.84 10.16
N PRO A 299 -14.77 3.95 8.93
CA PRO A 299 -14.37 5.01 8.02
C PRO A 299 -14.54 6.38 8.73
N PRO A 300 -13.63 7.35 8.53
CA PRO A 300 -13.76 8.65 9.14
C PRO A 300 -15.15 9.23 8.84
N ALA A 301 -15.81 9.75 9.87
CA ALA A 301 -17.20 10.20 9.82
C ALA A 301 -17.45 11.45 8.95
N SER A 302 -16.53 11.84 8.07
CA SER A 302 -16.64 13.02 7.20
C SER A 302 -17.16 12.72 5.79
N ALA A 303 -17.61 11.51 5.47
CA ALA A 303 -18.26 11.21 4.19
C ALA A 303 -19.68 10.65 4.41
N ARG A 304 -20.57 11.50 4.93
CA ARG A 304 -22.01 11.24 4.98
C ARG A 304 -22.79 12.30 4.21
N SER A 305 -22.32 12.63 3.01
CA SER A 305 -23.13 13.25 1.96
C SER A 305 -22.67 12.75 0.59
N GLY A 306 -23.55 12.03 -0.10
CA GLY A 306 -23.49 11.84 -1.54
C GLY A 306 -22.68 10.65 -2.07
N TRP A 307 -23.00 9.41 -1.69
CA TRP A 307 -22.60 8.23 -2.48
C TRP A 307 -23.83 7.36 -2.76
N SER A 308 -24.60 7.75 -3.78
CA SER A 308 -25.50 6.87 -4.51
C SER A 308 -24.78 6.33 -5.74
N SER A 309 -24.84 5.02 -5.91
CA SER A 309 -24.39 4.22 -7.07
C SER A 309 -22.88 4.01 -7.28
N ALA A 310 -22.40 2.82 -6.89
CA ALA A 310 -21.66 1.87 -7.73
C ALA A 310 -21.00 0.82 -6.81
N GLY A 311 -21.47 -0.42 -6.93
CA GLY A 311 -21.15 -1.51 -6.01
C GLY A 311 -19.70 -1.97 -6.08
N TRP A 312 -18.99 -1.82 -4.96
CA TRP A 312 -17.77 -2.54 -4.63
C TRP A 312 -17.82 -2.89 -3.14
N ALA A 313 -18.32 -4.08 -2.80
CA ALA A 313 -18.22 -4.65 -1.46
C ALA A 313 -17.07 -5.66 -1.45
N PRO A 314 -15.95 -5.42 -0.76
CA PRO A 314 -14.94 -6.44 -0.60
C PRO A 314 -15.39 -7.39 0.54
N ALA A 315 -15.69 -8.63 0.16
CA ALA A 315 -16.00 -9.72 1.06
C ALA A 315 -14.80 -10.06 1.96
N TRP A 316 -14.73 -9.44 3.14
CA TRP A 316 -13.79 -9.79 4.21
C TRP A 316 -14.51 -9.88 5.55
N CYS A 317 -15.52 -10.75 5.61
CA CYS A 317 -16.07 -11.27 6.86
C CYS A 317 -16.34 -12.76 6.70
N SER A 318 -15.28 -13.56 6.58
CA SER A 318 -15.37 -15.01 6.81
C SER A 318 -15.04 -15.27 8.28
N CYS A 319 -16.06 -15.54 9.09
CA CYS A 319 -15.87 -16.13 10.42
C CYS A 319 -15.50 -17.61 10.27
N PRO A 320 -14.43 -18.11 10.92
CA PRO A 320 -14.18 -19.54 10.97
C PRO A 320 -14.91 -20.18 12.16
N GLY A 321 -15.62 -21.28 11.89
CA GLY A 321 -15.84 -22.35 12.86
C GLY A 321 -17.18 -22.37 13.60
N ARG A 322 -18.11 -23.21 13.11
CA ARG A 322 -18.86 -24.12 13.98
C ARG A 322 -19.24 -25.37 13.19
N ALA A 323 -18.54 -26.46 13.46
CA ALA A 323 -18.94 -27.80 13.07
C ALA A 323 -19.57 -28.52 14.27
N ALA A 324 -20.45 -29.46 13.93
CA ALA A 324 -21.06 -30.51 14.76
C ALA A 324 -22.37 -30.20 15.51
N GLY A 325 -23.41 -30.96 15.13
CA GLY A 325 -24.01 -31.91 16.07
C GLY A 325 -25.43 -31.61 16.57
N SER A 326 -26.41 -32.21 15.89
CA SER A 326 -27.60 -32.88 16.46
C SER A 326 -28.32 -32.25 17.66
N ALA A 327 -29.54 -31.77 17.41
CA ALA A 327 -30.64 -31.85 18.36
C ALA A 327 -31.94 -32.19 17.60
N THR A 328 -32.35 -33.44 17.72
CA THR A 328 -33.71 -33.93 17.53
C THR A 328 -34.69 -33.14 18.40
N CYS A 329 -35.80 -32.68 17.82
CA CYS A 329 -37.08 -32.62 18.52
C CYS A 329 -38.24 -32.66 17.52
N SER A 330 -39.18 -33.54 17.84
CA SER A 330 -40.36 -33.99 17.12
C SER A 330 -41.53 -32.99 17.16
N ALA A 331 -42.19 -32.82 16.02
CA ALA A 331 -43.64 -32.61 15.84
C ALA A 331 -43.87 -32.65 14.32
N GLY A 332 -44.57 -33.60 13.71
CA GLY A 332 -45.98 -33.92 13.96
C GLY A 332 -46.81 -33.50 12.73
N SER A 333 -47.15 -34.49 11.88
CA SER A 333 -48.27 -34.48 10.91
C SER A 333 -48.12 -33.63 9.63
N ALA A 334 -48.59 -33.99 8.43
CA ALA A 334 -49.24 -35.18 7.91
C ALA A 334 -49.11 -35.20 6.36
N ALA A 335 -49.43 -36.36 5.79
CA ALA A 335 -50.02 -36.57 4.46
C ALA A 335 -49.12 -36.56 3.21
N ALA A 336 -48.96 -37.77 2.67
CA ALA A 336 -49.22 -38.20 1.28
C ALA A 336 -48.55 -37.40 0.14
N GLY A 337 -47.83 -38.00 -0.81
CA GLY A 337 -47.72 -39.39 -1.21
C GLY A 337 -47.39 -39.42 -2.71
N ARG A 338 -46.65 -40.46 -3.12
CA ARG A 338 -46.47 -40.94 -4.51
C ARG A 338 -45.54 -40.13 -5.42
N SER A 339 -44.30 -40.60 -5.52
CA SER A 339 -43.67 -40.93 -6.81
C SER A 339 -44.06 -42.38 -7.15
N PRO A 340 -44.04 -42.88 -8.41
CA PRO A 340 -42.82 -43.01 -9.24
C PRO A 340 -43.16 -42.78 -10.75
N THR A 341 -42.35 -42.95 -11.78
CA THR A 341 -41.43 -44.03 -12.16
C THR A 341 -40.87 -43.68 -13.55
N ARG A 342 -39.59 -44.02 -13.81
CA ARG A 342 -39.04 -44.64 -15.06
C ARG A 342 -39.21 -43.87 -16.39
N THR A 343 -38.31 -43.88 -17.37
CA THR A 343 -37.21 -44.77 -17.77
C THR A 343 -36.47 -44.08 -18.93
N SER A 344 -35.14 -44.01 -18.84
CA SER A 344 -34.11 -44.43 -19.83
C SER A 344 -34.18 -44.07 -21.35
N PRO A 345 -33.00 -44.04 -22.04
CA PRO A 345 -32.62 -43.19 -23.21
C PRO A 345 -32.69 -43.99 -24.56
N PRO A 346 -31.93 -43.77 -25.68
CA PRO A 346 -30.98 -42.74 -26.21
C PRO A 346 -31.25 -42.43 -27.74
N PRO A 347 -30.29 -42.27 -28.70
CA PRO A 347 -29.16 -41.33 -28.95
C PRO A 347 -29.37 -40.46 -30.24
N PRO A 348 -28.39 -40.19 -31.16
CA PRO A 348 -27.77 -38.88 -31.35
C PRO A 348 -27.99 -38.25 -32.75
N GLY A 349 -27.63 -36.97 -32.90
CA GLY A 349 -27.10 -36.47 -34.18
C GLY A 349 -27.70 -35.19 -34.78
N SER A 350 -26.77 -34.34 -35.22
CA SER A 350 -26.82 -33.42 -36.37
C SER A 350 -27.53 -32.06 -36.26
N ALA A 351 -26.80 -31.06 -36.81
CA ALA A 351 -27.24 -29.86 -37.55
C ALA A 351 -28.35 -28.99 -36.93
N GLY A 352 -28.17 -27.69 -36.73
CA GLY A 352 -27.80 -26.73 -37.75
C GLY A 352 -29.01 -25.84 -38.06
N TRP A 353 -28.83 -24.53 -37.90
CA TRP A 353 -29.58 -23.44 -38.55
C TRP A 353 -31.03 -23.10 -38.12
N SER A 354 -31.10 -21.90 -37.55
CA SER A 354 -31.93 -20.78 -38.01
C SER A 354 -33.43 -20.70 -37.66
N SER A 355 -33.73 -19.54 -37.06
CA SER A 355 -34.86 -18.64 -37.34
C SER A 355 -36.21 -18.82 -36.62
N ARG A 356 -36.56 -17.73 -35.93
CA ARG A 356 -37.88 -17.09 -35.76
C ARG A 356 -39.04 -17.91 -35.16
N CYS A 357 -39.53 -17.45 -34.00
CA CYS A 357 -40.82 -16.73 -33.89
C CYS A 357 -41.06 -16.30 -32.42
N THR A 358 -41.24 -15.02 -32.07
CA THR A 358 -42.43 -14.13 -32.15
C THR A 358 -43.30 -14.16 -30.87
N ARG A 359 -43.70 -12.95 -30.42
CA ARG A 359 -44.73 -12.56 -29.41
C ARG A 359 -44.24 -12.42 -27.96
N CYS A 360 -44.56 -11.39 -27.16
CA CYS A 360 -45.56 -10.32 -27.21
C CYS A 360 -45.18 -9.14 -26.26
N ARG A 361 -45.06 -7.90 -26.80
CA ARG A 361 -45.70 -6.59 -26.45
C ARG A 361 -45.81 -6.04 -24.97
N PRO A 362 -46.16 -4.73 -24.75
CA PRO A 362 -45.35 -3.58 -24.23
C PRO A 362 -45.95 -3.01 -22.89
N PRO A 363 -46.00 -1.69 -22.48
CA PRO A 363 -45.48 -0.36 -22.95
C PRO A 363 -44.68 0.41 -21.84
N CYS A 364 -44.14 1.64 -21.92
CA CYS A 364 -44.53 3.01 -22.34
C CYS A 364 -43.21 3.83 -22.45
N GLY A 365 -42.99 4.87 -23.26
CA GLY A 365 -43.85 5.92 -23.81
C GLY A 365 -43.35 7.30 -23.35
N CYS A 366 -42.46 7.94 -24.13
CA CYS A 366 -42.00 9.32 -23.95
C CYS A 366 -43.12 10.34 -24.26
N ALA A 367 -43.13 11.47 -23.55
CA ALA A 367 -43.78 12.70 -23.99
C ALA A 367 -42.91 13.93 -23.67
N THR A 368 -42.67 14.69 -24.72
CA THR A 368 -42.01 16.00 -24.84
C THR A 368 -42.79 17.14 -24.17
N ARG A 369 -42.08 18.15 -23.65
CA ARG A 369 -42.57 19.54 -23.67
C ARG A 369 -41.42 20.55 -23.73
N SER A 370 -41.64 21.56 -24.56
CA SER A 370 -40.70 22.57 -25.02
C SER A 370 -41.08 23.98 -24.51
N ARG A 371 -40.04 24.84 -24.39
CA ARG A 371 -40.00 26.33 -24.50
C ARG A 371 -40.49 27.19 -23.32
N PRO A 372 -40.13 28.50 -23.26
CA PRO A 372 -38.98 29.23 -23.82
C PRO A 372 -38.30 30.22 -22.82
N ALA A 373 -37.29 30.95 -23.30
CA ALA A 373 -36.56 32.04 -22.65
C ALA A 373 -37.31 33.39 -22.61
N THR A 374 -37.00 34.24 -21.62
CA THR A 374 -36.84 35.72 -21.77
C THR A 374 -36.12 36.35 -20.57
N ARG A 375 -35.24 37.30 -20.93
CA ARG A 375 -34.54 38.39 -20.21
C ARG A 375 -35.11 38.90 -18.87
N SER A 376 -34.21 39.25 -17.95
CA SER A 376 -33.75 40.63 -17.65
C SER A 376 -32.60 40.60 -16.66
#